data_AF-A0A967ER27-F1
#
_entry.id   AF-A0A967ER27-F1
#
_cell.length_a   1.000
_cell.length_b   1.000
_cell.length_c   1.000
_cell.angle_alpha   90.00
_cell.angle_beta   90.00
_cell.angle_gamma   90.00
#
_symmetry.space_group_name_H-M   'P 1'
#
loop_
_entity.id
_entity.type
_entity.pdbx_description
1 polymer ?
#
loop_
_entity_poly.entity_id
_entity_poly.type
_entity_poly.pdbx_seq_one_letter_code
_entity_poly.pdbx_strand_id
1 'polypeptide(L)'
;MPDTPDTEKQKRPPSRKKDPGQFRSIFIISILILAVMGAVFFFFGRSEHKPGPVTPVERQVPAPAITKPPQTRPETAGPAAEAQVPAATRQGEKPGGPGAATAVAVDNQAKQCRQLAGNLHHFFSYLDQQEYLRPFDLKVSSQAYFIALAAKLLNNPPIVSGESNDLYTMLKNMAHFFRVIGRDNILLIKTILDRERDKIEDVAAELYQWTAIGACGNEQFKLKAPLPQLYEYAGFFLNTMGGRSYLFRRDSRSRLLVDYYAILIIDRANSKQLNKYGIDIRPIIPRLIQDIKSSNQLIYKEKYLDHLYDLQVKYQ
;
A
#
# COMPACT_ATOMS: atom_id res chain seq x y z
N MET A 1 7.99 26.42 71.06
CA MET A 1 8.84 25.67 72.01
C MET A 1 8.09 24.41 72.43
N PRO A 2 8.82 23.32 72.65
CA PRO A 2 8.58 21.98 72.11
C PRO A 2 7.76 21.13 73.11
N ASP A 3 7.47 19.83 73.04
CA ASP A 3 7.98 18.65 72.32
C ASP A 3 6.85 17.57 72.35
N THR A 4 6.86 16.70 71.33
CA THR A 4 6.12 15.41 71.16
C THR A 4 6.45 14.36 72.26
N PRO A 5 5.98 13.08 72.23
CA PRO A 5 4.93 12.39 71.43
C PRO A 5 4.02 11.47 72.30
N ASP A 6 3.05 10.78 71.67
CA ASP A 6 2.83 9.36 71.99
C ASP A 6 2.29 8.58 70.79
N THR A 7 2.87 7.39 70.56
CA THR A 7 2.78 6.61 69.31
C THR A 7 1.99 5.33 69.57
N GLU A 8 0.85 5.16 68.90
CA GLU A 8 0.01 3.96 68.99
C GLU A 8 0.55 2.82 68.09
N LYS A 9 0.97 1.71 68.71
CA LYS A 9 1.41 0.48 68.02
C LYS A 9 0.24 -0.46 67.74
N GLN A 10 -0.08 -0.67 66.47
CA GLN A 10 -1.08 -1.63 66.01
C GLN A 10 -0.46 -3.04 65.77
N LYS A 11 -1.01 -4.08 66.41
CA LYS A 11 -0.61 -5.49 66.32
C LYS A 11 -0.95 -6.12 64.95
N ARG A 12 -0.02 -6.89 64.36
CA ARG A 12 -0.25 -7.75 63.17
C ARG A 12 -0.54 -9.21 63.58
N PRO A 13 -1.34 -9.97 62.80
CA PRO A 13 -1.67 -11.37 63.09
C PRO A 13 -0.55 -12.36 62.66
N PRO A 14 -0.54 -13.59 63.21
CA PRO A 14 0.57 -14.54 63.04
C PRO A 14 0.57 -15.22 61.66
N SER A 15 1.75 -15.31 61.06
CA SER A 15 2.04 -15.95 59.77
C SER A 15 2.17 -17.48 59.90
N ARG A 16 1.40 -18.22 59.08
CA ARG A 16 1.39 -19.69 58.99
C ARG A 16 2.65 -20.14 58.22
N LYS A 17 3.63 -20.75 58.91
CA LYS A 17 4.82 -21.36 58.27
C LYS A 17 4.37 -22.51 57.37
N LYS A 18 4.64 -22.42 56.07
CA LYS A 18 4.46 -23.52 55.10
C LYS A 18 5.74 -24.35 55.05
N ASP A 19 5.61 -25.67 55.18
CA ASP A 19 6.73 -26.61 55.18
C ASP A 19 7.45 -26.63 53.82
N PRO A 20 8.79 -26.56 53.80
CA PRO A 20 9.59 -26.51 52.57
C PRO A 20 9.52 -27.81 51.73
N GLY A 21 8.99 -28.90 52.30
CA GLY A 21 8.74 -30.15 51.56
C GLY A 21 7.61 -30.04 50.54
N GLN A 22 6.57 -29.24 50.83
CA GLN A 22 5.38 -29.14 49.98
C GLN A 22 5.67 -28.43 48.65
N PHE A 23 6.59 -27.46 48.67
CA PHE A 23 6.97 -26.69 47.47
C PHE A 23 7.77 -27.53 46.47
N ARG A 24 8.63 -28.44 46.95
CA ARG A 24 9.41 -29.35 46.09
C ARG A 24 8.51 -30.37 45.38
N SER A 25 7.51 -30.91 46.08
CA SER A 25 6.52 -31.80 45.48
C SER A 25 5.64 -31.11 44.42
N ILE A 26 5.22 -29.85 44.66
CA ILE A 26 4.44 -29.08 43.66
C ILE A 26 5.28 -28.80 42.41
N PHE A 27 6.56 -28.47 42.59
CA PHE A 27 7.47 -28.19 41.47
C PHE A 27 7.69 -29.43 40.60
N ILE A 28 7.93 -30.60 41.21
CA ILE A 28 8.12 -31.86 40.47
C ILE A 28 6.84 -32.26 39.71
N ILE A 29 5.67 -32.12 40.33
CA ILE A 29 4.38 -32.39 39.67
C ILE A 29 4.15 -31.45 38.49
N SER A 30 4.48 -30.15 38.62
CA SER A 30 4.32 -29.18 37.54
C SER A 30 5.20 -29.48 36.31
N ILE A 31 6.43 -29.96 36.53
CA ILE A 31 7.32 -30.38 35.43
C ILE A 31 6.78 -31.62 34.73
N LEU A 32 6.27 -32.60 35.49
CA LEU A 32 5.66 -33.81 34.93
C LEU A 32 4.44 -33.47 34.06
N ILE A 33 3.59 -32.54 34.49
CA ILE A 33 2.42 -32.10 33.72
C ILE A 33 2.86 -31.39 32.42
N LEU A 34 3.86 -30.52 32.48
CA LEU A 34 4.39 -29.85 31.28
C LEU A 34 5.01 -30.83 30.27
N ALA A 35 5.71 -31.87 30.76
CA ALA A 35 6.28 -32.90 29.90
C ALA A 35 5.20 -33.74 29.20
N VAL A 36 4.13 -34.11 29.93
CA VAL A 36 2.99 -34.85 29.36
C VAL A 36 2.23 -33.98 28.33
N MET A 37 2.00 -32.71 28.63
CA MET A 37 1.36 -31.77 27.69
C MET A 37 2.21 -31.57 26.42
N GLY A 38 3.53 -31.45 26.56
CA GLY A 38 4.45 -31.37 25.42
C GLY A 38 4.42 -32.63 24.55
N ALA A 39 4.38 -33.82 25.16
CA ALA A 39 4.25 -35.08 24.45
C ALA A 39 2.91 -35.21 23.72
N VAL A 40 1.79 -34.84 24.36
CA VAL A 40 0.47 -34.85 23.71
C VAL A 40 0.42 -33.89 22.53
N PHE A 41 0.96 -32.67 22.66
CA PHE A 41 0.99 -31.70 21.56
C PHE A 41 1.86 -32.19 20.39
N PHE A 42 3.00 -32.84 20.68
CA PHE A 42 3.89 -33.37 19.65
C PHE A 42 3.31 -34.59 18.92
N PHE A 43 2.66 -35.51 19.64
CA PHE A 43 2.11 -36.74 19.06
C PHE A 43 0.72 -36.55 18.41
N PHE A 44 -0.11 -35.64 18.92
CA PHE A 44 -1.48 -35.43 18.40
C PHE A 44 -1.66 -34.14 17.58
N GLY A 45 -0.73 -33.19 17.62
CA GLY A 45 -0.81 -31.92 16.87
C GLY A 45 -0.46 -32.02 15.38
N ARG A 46 -0.11 -33.20 14.88
CA ARG A 46 0.28 -33.47 13.48
C ARG A 46 -0.79 -34.20 12.66
N SER A 47 -2.07 -34.02 12.98
CA SER A 47 -3.15 -34.51 12.13
C SER A 47 -3.59 -33.42 11.13
N GLU A 48 -3.12 -33.57 9.89
CA GLU A 48 -3.54 -32.78 8.73
C GLU A 48 -5.07 -32.76 8.59
N HIS A 49 -5.67 -31.56 8.60
CA HIS A 49 -7.03 -31.37 8.13
C HIS A 49 -7.02 -31.36 6.60
N LYS A 50 -7.39 -32.48 5.99
CA LYS A 50 -7.77 -32.52 4.57
C LYS A 50 -9.17 -31.87 4.43
N PRO A 51 -9.38 -30.87 3.56
CA PRO A 51 -10.72 -30.36 3.31
C PRO A 51 -11.56 -31.44 2.62
N GLY A 52 -12.76 -31.68 3.15
CA GLY A 52 -13.72 -32.63 2.59
C GLY A 52 -14.26 -32.19 1.22
N PRO A 53 -14.79 -33.13 0.43
CA PRO A 53 -15.25 -32.87 -0.93
C PRO A 53 -16.56 -32.07 -0.90
N VAL A 54 -16.56 -30.92 -1.58
CA VAL A 54 -17.78 -30.14 -1.82
C VAL A 54 -18.53 -30.78 -2.98
N THR A 55 -19.66 -31.43 -2.69
CA THR A 55 -20.65 -31.83 -3.69
C THR A 55 -21.12 -30.60 -4.48
N PRO A 56 -21.13 -30.62 -5.82
CA PRO A 56 -21.72 -29.55 -6.61
C PRO A 56 -23.23 -29.54 -6.40
N VAL A 57 -23.76 -28.46 -5.83
CA VAL A 57 -25.19 -28.17 -5.90
C VAL A 57 -25.47 -27.69 -7.33
N GLU A 58 -26.10 -28.57 -8.10
CA GLU A 58 -26.61 -28.28 -9.43
C GLU A 58 -27.71 -27.23 -9.34
N ARG A 59 -27.36 -25.98 -9.65
CA ARG A 59 -28.33 -24.89 -9.78
C ARG A 59 -28.95 -24.97 -11.17
N GLN A 60 -30.15 -25.54 -11.23
CA GLN A 60 -31.02 -25.48 -12.40
C GLN A 60 -31.23 -24.02 -12.82
N VAL A 61 -30.86 -23.73 -14.05
CA VAL A 61 -31.13 -22.47 -14.76
C VAL A 61 -32.44 -22.65 -15.52
N PRO A 62 -33.44 -21.79 -15.32
CA PRO A 62 -34.47 -21.58 -16.33
C PRO A 62 -34.11 -20.34 -17.17
N ALA A 63 -33.74 -20.57 -18.42
CA ALA A 63 -33.97 -19.63 -19.54
C ALA A 63 -35.28 -20.09 -20.22
N PRO A 64 -36.08 -19.25 -20.93
CA PRO A 64 -35.58 -18.30 -21.93
C PRO A 64 -36.39 -17.01 -22.14
N ALA A 65 -35.79 -16.03 -22.84
CA ALA A 65 -36.45 -15.32 -23.95
C ALA A 65 -35.39 -14.54 -24.76
N ILE A 66 -34.97 -15.14 -25.86
CA ILE A 66 -34.19 -14.50 -26.92
C ILE A 66 -35.18 -13.84 -27.86
N THR A 67 -35.15 -12.51 -27.97
CA THR A 67 -35.73 -11.78 -29.11
C THR A 67 -34.60 -11.41 -30.05
N LYS A 68 -34.65 -11.98 -31.27
CA LYS A 68 -33.76 -11.68 -32.39
C LYS A 68 -34.17 -10.37 -33.11
N PRO A 69 -33.25 -9.76 -33.86
CA PRO A 69 -33.34 -8.39 -34.39
C PRO A 69 -33.98 -8.32 -35.79
N PRO A 70 -34.42 -7.13 -36.26
CA PRO A 70 -34.78 -6.94 -37.67
C PRO A 70 -33.57 -6.56 -38.53
N GLN A 71 -33.52 -7.17 -39.71
CA GLN A 71 -32.56 -6.96 -40.79
C GLN A 71 -32.96 -5.80 -41.73
N THR A 72 -31.91 -5.17 -42.25
CA THR A 72 -31.62 -4.43 -43.50
C THR A 72 -32.59 -4.47 -44.70
N ARG A 73 -32.77 -3.32 -45.39
CA ARG A 73 -32.44 -2.98 -46.82
C ARG A 73 -33.28 -1.78 -47.36
N PRO A 74 -33.03 -1.20 -48.57
CA PRO A 74 -31.82 -0.98 -49.39
C PRO A 74 -31.62 0.53 -49.77
N GLU A 75 -30.40 1.02 -49.99
CA GLU A 75 -29.77 1.31 -51.31
C GLU A 75 -30.46 2.35 -52.21
N THR A 76 -29.81 3.51 -52.44
CA THR A 76 -29.76 4.16 -53.77
C THR A 76 -28.59 5.13 -53.86
N ALA A 77 -27.96 5.15 -55.04
CA ALA A 77 -26.66 5.70 -55.34
C ALA A 77 -26.70 7.01 -56.15
N GLY A 78 -25.73 7.90 -55.87
CA GLY A 78 -25.01 8.78 -56.81
C GLY A 78 -25.69 10.07 -57.32
N PRO A 79 -24.94 10.98 -57.98
CA PRO A 79 -23.49 11.01 -58.22
C PRO A 79 -22.78 12.35 -57.88
N ALA A 80 -21.47 12.32 -58.11
CA ALA A 80 -20.44 13.33 -57.92
C ALA A 80 -20.58 14.65 -58.70
N ALA A 81 -19.92 15.69 -58.20
CA ALA A 81 -19.39 16.80 -58.99
C ALA A 81 -18.07 17.31 -58.38
N GLU A 82 -16.99 17.20 -59.15
CA GLU A 82 -15.68 17.81 -58.92
C GLU A 82 -15.76 19.35 -59.03
N ALA A 83 -14.96 20.05 -58.23
CA ALA A 83 -14.46 21.38 -58.59
C ALA A 83 -13.07 21.61 -57.97
N GLN A 84 -12.15 21.99 -58.84
CA GLN A 84 -10.72 22.16 -58.60
C GLN A 84 -10.38 23.50 -57.91
N VAL A 85 -9.21 23.48 -57.29
CA VAL A 85 -8.47 24.56 -56.60
C VAL A 85 -8.19 25.76 -57.52
N PRO A 86 -7.85 26.94 -56.97
CA PRO A 86 -6.45 27.35 -57.17
C PRO A 86 -5.77 27.92 -55.91
N ALA A 87 -4.47 27.63 -55.85
CA ALA A 87 -3.53 28.08 -54.84
C ALA A 87 -3.17 29.56 -55.01
N ALA A 88 -2.98 30.25 -53.88
CA ALA A 88 -2.19 31.48 -53.79
C ALA A 88 -1.21 31.37 -52.60
N THR A 89 -0.01 31.89 -52.83
CA THR A 89 1.25 31.60 -52.12
C THR A 89 1.58 32.68 -51.08
N ARG A 90 2.02 32.22 -49.88
CA ARG A 90 2.99 32.77 -48.87
C ARG A 90 2.92 34.28 -48.53
N GLN A 91 2.99 34.72 -47.28
CA GLN A 91 4.10 34.70 -46.30
C GLN A 91 3.48 35.19 -44.96
N GLY A 92 3.96 34.96 -43.74
CA GLY A 92 5.14 34.30 -43.22
C GLY A 92 5.04 34.39 -41.70
N GLU A 93 4.95 33.26 -41.02
CA GLU A 93 5.26 33.16 -39.60
C GLU A 93 5.80 31.76 -39.39
N LYS A 94 7.03 31.67 -38.90
CA LYS A 94 7.81 30.43 -38.80
C LYS A 94 7.17 29.56 -37.70
N PRO A 95 6.41 28.50 -38.00
CA PRO A 95 5.89 27.64 -36.97
C PRO A 95 7.00 26.65 -36.65
N GLY A 96 7.42 26.57 -35.38
CA GLY A 96 8.23 25.44 -34.93
C GLY A 96 7.53 24.15 -35.34
N GLY A 97 8.20 23.34 -36.17
CA GLY A 97 7.58 22.12 -36.71
C GLY A 97 7.14 21.16 -35.59
N PRO A 98 6.11 20.33 -35.80
CA PRO A 98 5.61 19.36 -34.82
C PRO A 98 6.70 18.44 -34.22
N GLY A 99 7.81 18.23 -34.94
CA GLY A 99 8.95 17.44 -34.47
C GLY A 99 9.79 18.10 -33.36
N ALA A 100 9.86 19.44 -33.31
CA ALA A 100 10.68 20.14 -32.32
C ALA A 100 10.06 20.10 -30.91
N ALA A 101 8.74 20.28 -30.81
CA ALA A 101 8.02 20.20 -29.53
C ALA A 101 8.07 18.79 -28.92
N THR A 102 7.98 17.76 -29.78
CA THR A 102 8.03 16.36 -29.35
C THR A 102 9.43 15.95 -28.88
N ALA A 103 10.49 16.40 -29.57
CA ALA A 103 11.87 16.14 -29.17
C ALA A 103 12.24 16.81 -27.82
N VAL A 104 11.78 18.05 -27.59
CA VAL A 104 12.00 18.76 -26.33
C VAL A 104 11.26 18.10 -25.17
N ALA A 105 10.03 17.62 -25.38
CA ALA A 105 9.27 16.90 -24.36
C ALA A 105 9.94 15.59 -23.94
N VAL A 106 10.47 14.83 -24.91
CA VAL A 106 11.21 13.57 -24.65
C VAL A 106 12.51 13.83 -23.88
N ASP A 107 13.28 14.86 -24.24
CA ASP A 107 14.50 15.24 -23.53
C ASP A 107 14.22 15.68 -22.08
N ASN A 108 13.17 16.49 -21.87
CA ASN A 108 12.75 16.91 -20.54
C ASN A 108 12.33 15.72 -19.67
N GLN A 109 11.58 14.77 -20.23
CA GLN A 109 11.20 13.54 -19.54
C GLN A 109 12.43 12.69 -19.17
N ALA A 110 13.37 12.52 -20.09
CA ALA A 110 14.60 11.76 -19.83
C ALA A 110 15.48 12.43 -18.76
N LYS A 111 15.56 13.76 -18.74
CA LYS A 111 16.22 14.53 -17.66
C LYS A 111 15.54 14.31 -16.32
N GLN A 112 14.21 14.38 -16.27
CA GLN A 112 13.45 14.15 -15.04
C GLN A 112 13.63 12.71 -14.52
N CYS A 113 13.58 11.69 -15.38
CA CYS A 113 13.87 10.31 -14.99
C CYS A 113 15.28 10.16 -14.42
N ARG A 114 16.30 10.78 -15.03
CA ARG A 114 17.68 10.73 -14.51
C ARG A 114 17.80 11.39 -13.14
N GLN A 115 17.16 12.53 -12.94
CA GLN A 115 17.16 13.23 -11.66
C GLN A 115 16.51 12.38 -10.56
N LEU A 116 15.31 11.84 -10.82
CA LEU A 116 14.63 10.97 -9.86
C LEU A 116 15.42 9.70 -9.54
N ALA A 117 16.02 9.07 -10.55
CA ALA A 117 16.89 7.91 -10.34
C ALA A 117 18.08 8.25 -9.43
N GLY A 118 18.72 9.40 -9.68
CA GLY A 118 19.84 9.90 -8.88
C GLY A 118 19.45 10.16 -7.42
N ASN A 119 18.32 10.85 -7.19
CA ASN A 119 17.85 11.17 -5.85
C ASN A 119 17.50 9.89 -5.05
N LEU A 120 16.73 8.98 -5.65
CA LEU A 120 16.36 7.72 -5.02
C LEU A 120 17.60 6.85 -4.76
N HIS A 121 18.53 6.79 -5.70
CA HIS A 121 19.81 6.11 -5.52
C HIS A 121 20.64 6.69 -4.38
N HIS A 122 20.68 8.02 -4.26
CA HIS A 122 21.37 8.70 -3.17
C HIS A 122 20.72 8.39 -1.82
N PHE A 123 19.39 8.36 -1.73
CA PHE A 123 18.68 7.98 -0.51
C PHE A 123 19.04 6.56 -0.06
N PHE A 124 19.03 5.57 -0.96
CA PHE A 124 19.43 4.21 -0.59
C PHE A 124 20.93 4.09 -0.27
N SER A 125 21.80 4.82 -0.99
CA SER A 125 23.23 4.86 -0.65
C SER A 125 23.48 5.48 0.73
N TYR A 126 22.68 6.48 1.10
CA TYR A 126 22.69 7.06 2.45
C TYR A 126 22.20 6.03 3.48
N LEU A 127 21.12 5.29 3.19
CA LEU A 127 20.61 4.22 4.05
C LEU A 127 21.69 3.16 4.34
N ASP A 128 22.44 2.75 3.32
CA ASP A 128 23.50 1.74 3.45
C ASP A 128 24.60 2.13 4.47
N GLN A 129 24.72 3.42 4.80
CA GLN A 129 25.70 3.93 5.77
C GLN A 129 25.14 4.01 7.20
N GLN A 130 23.84 3.82 7.39
CA GLN A 130 23.19 4.03 8.69
C GLN A 130 23.42 2.87 9.66
N GLU A 131 23.81 3.20 10.89
CA GLU A 131 24.12 2.19 11.91
C GLU A 131 22.91 1.32 12.29
N TYR A 132 21.71 1.90 12.26
CA TYR A 132 20.48 1.21 12.61
C TYR A 132 20.10 0.12 11.59
N LEU A 133 20.73 0.06 10.41
CA LEU A 133 20.54 -1.02 9.44
C LEU A 133 21.43 -2.24 9.70
N ARG A 134 22.54 -2.08 10.44
CA ARG A 134 23.48 -3.19 10.71
C ARG A 134 22.82 -4.44 11.29
N PRO A 135 21.87 -4.36 12.25
CA PRO A 135 21.23 -5.55 12.81
C PRO A 135 20.41 -6.38 11.81
N PHE A 136 20.04 -5.79 10.66
CA PHE A 136 19.28 -6.50 9.62
C PHE A 136 20.18 -7.24 8.63
N ASP A 137 21.50 -7.03 8.67
CA ASP A 137 22.51 -7.78 7.93
C ASP A 137 22.16 -8.00 6.44
N LEU A 138 21.83 -6.89 5.76
CA LEU A 138 21.46 -6.90 4.35
C LEU A 138 22.66 -7.36 3.51
N LYS A 139 22.47 -8.44 2.74
CA LYS A 139 23.52 -9.04 1.90
C LYS A 139 23.78 -8.32 0.58
N VAL A 140 22.91 -7.37 0.25
CA VAL A 140 22.95 -6.55 -0.96
C VAL A 140 22.68 -5.10 -0.55
N SER A 141 22.93 -4.13 -1.45
CA SER A 141 22.56 -2.74 -1.19
C SER A 141 21.08 -2.62 -0.83
N SER A 142 20.74 -1.69 0.06
CA SER A 142 19.36 -1.44 0.46
C SER A 142 18.49 -1.15 -0.75
N GLN A 143 19.00 -0.47 -1.77
CA GLN A 143 18.28 -0.24 -3.02
C GLN A 143 17.86 -1.56 -3.69
N ALA A 144 18.80 -2.47 -3.91
CA ALA A 144 18.51 -3.75 -4.55
C ALA A 144 17.53 -4.58 -3.69
N TYR A 145 17.73 -4.52 -2.37
CA TYR A 145 16.86 -5.18 -1.40
C TYR A 145 15.42 -4.69 -1.48
N PHE A 146 15.20 -3.38 -1.42
CA PHE A 146 13.85 -2.79 -1.44
C PHE A 146 13.18 -2.87 -2.81
N ILE A 147 13.94 -2.81 -3.92
CA ILE A 147 13.39 -3.08 -5.25
C ILE A 147 12.88 -4.53 -5.33
N ALA A 148 13.66 -5.50 -4.85
CA ALA A 148 13.22 -6.89 -4.81
C ALA A 148 12.02 -7.10 -3.89
N LEU A 149 12.00 -6.43 -2.74
CA LEU A 149 10.90 -6.48 -1.79
C LEU A 149 9.60 -5.87 -2.36
N ALA A 150 9.72 -4.74 -3.05
CA ALA A 150 8.61 -4.10 -3.76
C ALA A 150 8.08 -5.01 -4.88
N ALA A 151 8.96 -5.64 -5.67
CA ALA A 151 8.56 -6.60 -6.69
C ALA A 151 7.81 -7.80 -6.07
N LYS A 152 8.27 -8.32 -4.92
CA LYS A 152 7.58 -9.38 -4.18
C LYS A 152 6.15 -8.97 -3.78
N LEU A 153 5.98 -7.75 -3.26
CA LEU A 153 4.66 -7.21 -2.91
C LEU A 153 3.77 -7.04 -4.13
N LEU A 154 4.28 -6.42 -5.20
CA LEU A 154 3.50 -6.16 -6.42
C LEU A 154 3.05 -7.44 -7.13
N ASN A 155 3.85 -8.52 -7.03
CA ASN A 155 3.50 -9.85 -7.57
C ASN A 155 2.56 -10.66 -6.64
N ASN A 156 2.29 -10.17 -5.43
CA ASN A 156 1.38 -10.80 -4.46
C ASN A 156 0.41 -9.73 -3.94
N PRO A 157 -0.54 -9.24 -4.75
CA PRO A 157 -1.49 -8.23 -4.31
C PRO A 157 -2.49 -8.79 -3.28
N PRO A 158 -3.01 -7.94 -2.37
CA PRO A 158 -4.11 -8.29 -1.47
C PRO A 158 -5.44 -8.39 -2.23
N ILE A 159 -6.49 -8.87 -1.57
CA ILE A 159 -7.83 -8.94 -2.15
C ILE A 159 -8.57 -7.62 -1.88
N VAL A 160 -8.97 -6.90 -2.93
CA VAL A 160 -9.53 -5.54 -2.79
C VAL A 160 -11.07 -5.50 -2.75
N SER A 161 -11.73 -6.41 -3.48
CA SER A 161 -13.20 -6.47 -3.55
C SER A 161 -13.71 -7.75 -2.89
N GLY A 162 -14.88 -7.66 -2.25
CA GLY A 162 -15.53 -8.79 -1.60
C GLY A 162 -14.87 -9.26 -0.29
N GLU A 163 -13.97 -8.47 0.31
CA GLU A 163 -13.32 -8.83 1.59
C GLU A 163 -14.34 -9.10 2.70
N SER A 164 -15.39 -8.29 2.79
CA SER A 164 -16.43 -8.41 3.82
C SER A 164 -17.33 -9.64 3.65
N ASN A 165 -17.27 -10.32 2.51
CA ASN A 165 -18.13 -11.47 2.21
C ASN A 165 -17.57 -12.77 2.80
N ASP A 166 -16.28 -12.79 3.19
CA ASP A 166 -15.60 -13.98 3.67
C ASP A 166 -14.61 -13.62 4.79
N LEU A 167 -14.86 -14.16 6.00
CA LEU A 167 -14.00 -13.97 7.16
C LEU A 167 -12.56 -14.42 6.89
N TYR A 168 -12.37 -15.49 6.12
CA TYR A 168 -11.03 -15.97 5.79
C TYR A 168 -10.26 -14.95 4.94
N THR A 169 -10.90 -14.36 3.93
CA THR A 169 -10.34 -13.29 3.10
C THR A 169 -10.00 -12.05 3.94
N MET A 170 -10.89 -11.64 4.84
CA MET A 170 -10.61 -10.52 5.75
C MET A 170 -9.38 -10.79 6.62
N LEU A 171 -9.28 -11.98 7.23
CA LEU A 171 -8.11 -12.37 8.04
C LEU A 171 -6.82 -12.46 7.20
N LYS A 172 -6.93 -12.96 5.97
CA LYS A 172 -5.80 -13.02 5.02
C LYS A 172 -5.28 -11.62 4.70
N ASN A 173 -6.17 -10.67 4.43
CA ASN A 173 -5.82 -9.28 4.19
C ASN A 173 -5.21 -8.60 5.41
N MET A 174 -5.75 -8.84 6.62
CA MET A 174 -5.18 -8.30 7.87
C MET A 174 -3.76 -8.78 8.17
N ALA A 175 -3.38 -9.95 7.64
CA ALA A 175 -2.04 -10.54 7.77
C ALA A 175 -1.18 -10.39 6.49
N HIS A 176 -1.65 -9.67 5.47
CA HIS A 176 -1.06 -9.61 4.13
C HIS A 176 0.45 -9.35 4.13
N PHE A 177 0.90 -8.23 4.69
CA PHE A 177 2.33 -7.88 4.69
C PHE A 177 3.17 -8.90 5.45
N PHE A 178 2.66 -9.41 6.58
CA PHE A 178 3.39 -10.42 7.35
C PHE A 178 3.56 -11.71 6.56
N ARG A 179 2.53 -12.12 5.82
CA ARG A 179 2.56 -13.32 4.97
C ARG A 179 3.47 -13.16 3.75
N VAL A 180 3.46 -11.98 3.12
CA VAL A 180 4.21 -11.77 1.86
C VAL A 180 5.68 -11.44 2.14
N ILE A 181 5.95 -10.48 3.02
CA ILE A 181 7.32 -10.00 3.24
C ILE A 181 7.92 -10.47 4.57
N GLY A 182 7.14 -11.00 5.51
CA GLY A 182 7.67 -11.52 6.76
C GLY A 182 7.94 -10.43 7.81
N ARG A 183 8.19 -10.89 9.04
CA ARG A 183 8.36 -10.03 10.23
C ARG A 183 9.57 -9.10 10.12
N ASP A 184 10.71 -9.63 9.73
CA ASP A 184 11.98 -8.88 9.79
C ASP A 184 11.98 -7.72 8.79
N ASN A 185 11.36 -7.93 7.61
CA ASN A 185 11.13 -6.87 6.64
C ASN A 185 10.16 -5.79 7.13
N ILE A 186 9.10 -6.18 7.85
CA ILE A 186 8.20 -5.21 8.46
C ILE A 186 8.93 -4.39 9.52
N LEU A 187 9.78 -5.04 10.33
CA LEU A 187 10.56 -4.35 11.35
C LEU A 187 11.57 -3.39 10.70
N LEU A 188 12.26 -3.82 9.65
CA LEU A 188 13.17 -2.99 8.87
C LEU A 188 12.49 -1.74 8.31
N ILE A 189 11.36 -1.91 7.60
CA ILE A 189 10.59 -0.80 7.03
C ILE A 189 10.15 0.14 8.15
N LYS A 190 9.64 -0.40 9.27
CA LYS A 190 9.25 0.41 10.41
C LYS A 190 10.43 1.21 10.96
N THR A 191 11.59 0.59 11.14
CA THR A 191 12.80 1.26 11.63
C THR A 191 13.20 2.42 10.71
N ILE A 192 13.17 2.24 9.39
CA ILE A 192 13.47 3.33 8.44
C ILE A 192 12.43 4.45 8.56
N LEU A 193 11.13 4.12 8.59
CA LEU A 193 10.07 5.13 8.75
C LEU A 193 10.20 5.93 10.06
N ASP A 194 10.63 5.28 11.14
CA ASP A 194 10.82 5.91 12.44
C ASP A 194 12.09 6.78 12.50
N ARG A 195 13.15 6.44 11.75
CA ARG A 195 14.44 7.14 11.75
C ARG A 195 14.55 8.24 10.70
N GLU A 196 14.01 8.02 9.50
CA GLU A 196 14.08 8.92 8.33
C GLU A 196 12.83 9.80 8.19
N ARG A 197 12.33 10.26 9.33
CA ARG A 197 11.05 10.97 9.44
C ARG A 197 10.98 12.26 8.64
N ASP A 198 12.10 12.95 8.49
CA ASP A 198 12.27 14.20 7.74
C ASP A 198 12.39 13.96 6.22
N LYS A 199 12.76 12.75 5.78
CA LYS A 199 13.00 12.43 4.36
C LYS A 199 11.83 11.71 3.70
N ILE A 200 10.92 11.15 4.49
CA ILE A 200 9.91 10.24 3.96
C ILE A 200 8.92 10.91 3.01
N GLU A 201 8.65 12.20 3.19
CA GLU A 201 7.78 12.97 2.30
C GLU A 201 8.42 13.17 0.93
N ASP A 202 9.71 13.49 0.89
CA ASP A 202 10.48 13.64 -0.35
C ASP A 202 10.59 12.31 -1.09
N VAL A 203 11.01 11.26 -0.38
CA VAL A 203 11.17 9.92 -0.97
C VAL A 203 9.84 9.39 -1.50
N ALA A 204 8.72 9.60 -0.79
CA ALA A 204 7.41 9.20 -1.26
C ALA A 204 6.98 9.98 -2.53
N ALA A 205 7.28 11.28 -2.59
CA ALA A 205 7.02 12.10 -3.77
C ALA A 205 7.84 11.64 -4.98
N GLU A 206 9.14 11.37 -4.78
CA GLU A 206 10.04 10.88 -5.81
C GLU A 206 9.63 9.49 -6.32
N LEU A 207 9.30 8.56 -5.41
CA LEU A 207 8.77 7.25 -5.78
C LEU A 207 7.46 7.37 -6.55
N TYR A 208 6.52 8.21 -6.12
CA TYR A 208 5.27 8.40 -6.84
C TYR A 208 5.53 8.93 -8.26
N GLN A 209 6.36 9.98 -8.39
CA GLN A 209 6.73 10.56 -9.68
C GLN A 209 7.43 9.54 -10.58
N TRP A 210 8.35 8.74 -10.03
CA TRP A 210 9.02 7.65 -10.73
C TRP A 210 8.01 6.70 -11.40
N THR A 211 6.94 6.34 -10.70
CA THR A 211 5.90 5.46 -11.26
C THR A 211 4.94 6.18 -12.21
N ALA A 212 4.85 7.51 -12.14
CA ALA A 212 3.89 8.31 -12.90
C ALA A 212 4.38 8.65 -14.31
N ILE A 213 5.67 8.93 -14.47
CA ILE A 213 6.26 9.37 -15.74
C ILE A 213 6.14 8.28 -16.83
N GLY A 214 6.07 7.00 -16.44
CA GLY A 214 6.00 5.88 -17.37
C GLY A 214 7.31 5.68 -18.14
N ALA A 215 7.70 4.41 -18.32
CA ALA A 215 8.92 4.04 -19.06
C ALA A 215 10.22 4.78 -18.65
N CYS A 216 10.38 5.19 -17.38
CA CYS A 216 11.69 5.61 -16.87
C CYS A 216 12.61 4.38 -16.81
N GLY A 217 13.35 4.13 -17.90
CA GLY A 217 14.48 3.21 -17.91
C GLY A 217 15.71 3.96 -17.44
N ASN A 218 16.23 3.64 -16.26
CA ASN A 218 17.52 4.13 -15.81
C ASN A 218 18.31 2.98 -15.18
N GLU A 219 19.61 2.91 -15.48
CA GLU A 219 20.48 1.86 -14.95
C GLU A 219 20.69 1.98 -13.43
N GLN A 220 20.64 3.19 -12.88
CA GLN A 220 20.85 3.46 -11.46
C GLN A 220 19.65 3.08 -10.60
N PHE A 221 18.42 3.13 -11.11
CA PHE A 221 17.21 2.80 -10.35
C PHE A 221 16.20 2.05 -11.22
N LYS A 222 15.91 0.79 -10.85
CA LYS A 222 15.18 -0.17 -11.71
C LYS A 222 13.85 -0.66 -11.11
N LEU A 223 13.17 0.18 -10.34
CA LEU A 223 11.85 -0.18 -9.81
C LEU A 223 10.81 -0.24 -10.93
N LYS A 224 10.19 -1.41 -11.11
CA LYS A 224 9.03 -1.62 -11.98
C LYS A 224 7.77 -1.72 -11.14
N ALA A 225 6.92 -0.70 -11.24
CA ALA A 225 5.64 -0.64 -10.54
C ALA A 225 4.53 -0.22 -11.51
N PRO A 226 4.03 -1.15 -12.34
CA PRO A 226 2.98 -0.85 -13.31
C PRO A 226 1.69 -0.42 -12.59
N LEU A 227 0.97 0.54 -13.18
CA LEU A 227 -0.24 1.12 -12.59
C LEU A 227 -1.29 0.07 -12.15
N PRO A 228 -1.58 -1.02 -12.90
CA PRO A 228 -2.51 -2.05 -12.43
C PRO A 228 -2.13 -2.67 -11.08
N GLN A 229 -0.84 -2.90 -10.82
CA GLN A 229 -0.38 -3.47 -9.54
C GLN A 229 -0.41 -2.42 -8.41
N LEU A 230 -0.04 -1.17 -8.71
CA LEU A 230 -0.15 -0.07 -7.75
C LEU A 230 -1.62 0.18 -7.36
N TYR A 231 -2.53 0.07 -8.32
CA TYR A 231 -3.96 0.21 -8.12
C TYR A 231 -4.52 -0.81 -7.12
N GLU A 232 -4.02 -2.06 -7.11
CA GLU A 232 -4.42 -3.05 -6.10
C GLU A 232 -4.10 -2.57 -4.68
N TYR A 233 -2.89 -2.04 -4.46
CA TYR A 233 -2.48 -1.56 -3.14
C TYR A 233 -3.18 -0.26 -2.74
N ALA A 234 -3.42 0.64 -3.70
CA ALA A 234 -4.20 1.85 -3.45
C ALA A 234 -5.65 1.49 -3.02
N GLY A 235 -6.28 0.57 -3.75
CA GLY A 235 -7.61 0.08 -3.40
C GLY A 235 -7.64 -0.69 -2.08
N PHE A 236 -6.62 -1.49 -1.79
CA PHE A 236 -6.47 -2.14 -0.49
C PHE A 236 -6.46 -1.13 0.66
N PHE A 237 -5.61 -0.10 0.59
CA PHE A 237 -5.51 0.88 1.67
C PHE A 237 -6.77 1.74 1.83
N LEU A 238 -7.46 2.07 0.74
CA LEU A 238 -8.62 2.95 0.79
C LEU A 238 -9.95 2.22 1.04
N ASN A 239 -10.09 0.97 0.58
CA ASN A 239 -11.38 0.30 0.46
C ASN A 239 -11.50 -1.00 1.28
N THR A 240 -10.43 -1.50 1.92
CA THR A 240 -10.47 -2.76 2.69
C THR A 240 -10.27 -2.52 4.19
N MET A 241 -10.94 -3.31 5.03
CA MET A 241 -10.74 -3.33 6.47
C MET A 241 -9.30 -3.73 6.82
N GLY A 242 -8.72 -4.71 6.11
CA GLY A 242 -7.33 -5.12 6.28
C GLY A 242 -6.35 -3.95 6.06
N GLY A 243 -6.49 -3.23 4.95
CA GLY A 243 -5.66 -2.07 4.63
C GLY A 243 -5.81 -0.93 5.61
N ARG A 244 -7.05 -0.55 5.95
CA ARG A 244 -7.32 0.46 6.99
C ARG A 244 -6.69 0.07 8.33
N SER A 245 -6.77 -1.21 8.72
CA SER A 245 -6.19 -1.68 9.98
C SER A 245 -4.66 -1.49 10.03
N TYR A 246 -3.96 -1.64 8.90
CA TYR A 246 -2.52 -1.38 8.84
C TYR A 246 -2.22 0.09 9.06
N LEU A 247 -2.97 0.98 8.40
CA LEU A 247 -2.77 2.42 8.51
C LEU A 247 -3.08 2.95 9.92
N PHE A 248 -4.10 2.41 10.60
CA PHE A 248 -4.41 2.78 11.98
C PHE A 248 -3.34 2.36 13.00
N ARG A 249 -2.46 1.43 12.65
CA ARG A 249 -1.30 1.03 13.48
C ARG A 249 -0.03 1.84 13.16
N ARG A 250 -0.11 2.85 12.31
CA ARG A 250 1.02 3.70 11.92
C ARG A 250 0.84 5.11 12.46
N ASP A 251 1.94 5.83 12.53
CA ASP A 251 1.93 7.24 12.89
C ASP A 251 1.13 8.04 11.85
N SER A 252 0.65 9.20 12.26
CA SER A 252 -0.21 10.02 11.40
C SER A 252 0.47 10.47 10.12
N ARG A 253 1.78 10.74 10.11
CA ARG A 253 2.49 11.15 8.88
C ARG A 253 2.44 10.02 7.85
N SER A 254 2.88 8.82 8.23
CA SER A 254 2.85 7.66 7.32
C SER A 254 1.44 7.37 6.82
N ARG A 255 0.43 7.41 7.71
CA ARG A 255 -0.98 7.19 7.33
C ARG A 255 -1.46 8.21 6.28
N LEU A 256 -1.22 9.50 6.51
CA LEU A 256 -1.67 10.56 5.61
C LEU A 256 -0.99 10.47 4.24
N LEU A 257 0.31 10.16 4.21
CA LEU A 257 1.03 9.99 2.95
C LEU A 257 0.51 8.79 2.15
N VAL A 258 0.26 7.65 2.80
CA VAL A 258 -0.30 6.49 2.10
C VAL A 258 -1.70 6.79 1.57
N ASP A 259 -2.57 7.42 2.38
CA ASP A 259 -3.90 7.83 1.92
C ASP A 259 -3.81 8.79 0.72
N TYR A 260 -2.93 9.80 0.79
CA TYR A 260 -2.71 10.77 -0.29
C TYR A 260 -2.25 10.10 -1.60
N TYR A 261 -1.16 9.33 -1.57
CA TYR A 261 -0.65 8.70 -2.78
C TYR A 261 -1.57 7.59 -3.31
N ALA A 262 -2.33 6.92 -2.44
CA ALA A 262 -3.37 5.98 -2.89
C ALA A 262 -4.46 6.71 -3.69
N ILE A 263 -4.94 7.88 -3.23
CA ILE A 263 -5.90 8.71 -3.99
C ILE A 263 -5.33 9.06 -5.36
N LEU A 264 -4.06 9.51 -5.43
CA LEU A 264 -3.43 9.86 -6.70
C LEU A 264 -3.32 8.66 -7.66
N ILE A 265 -3.01 7.48 -7.13
CA ILE A 265 -2.95 6.25 -7.93
C ILE A 265 -4.34 5.87 -8.47
N ILE A 266 -5.39 5.98 -7.66
CA ILE A 266 -6.77 5.73 -8.11
C ILE A 266 -7.20 6.78 -9.14
N ASP A 267 -6.87 8.06 -8.95
CA ASP A 267 -7.16 9.12 -9.94
C ASP A 267 -6.48 8.84 -11.30
N ARG A 268 -5.22 8.41 -11.27
CA ARG A 268 -4.49 7.99 -12.46
C ARG A 268 -5.12 6.76 -13.11
N ALA A 269 -5.61 5.81 -12.31
CA ALA A 269 -6.34 4.64 -12.82
C ALA A 269 -7.68 5.04 -13.44
N ASN A 270 -8.44 5.98 -12.84
CA ASN A 270 -9.67 6.52 -13.40
C ASN A 270 -9.43 7.16 -14.76
N SER A 271 -8.41 8.01 -14.84
CA SER A 271 -8.04 8.72 -16.08
C SER A 271 -7.62 7.77 -17.21
N LYS A 272 -7.15 6.57 -16.87
CA LYS A 272 -6.79 5.50 -17.82
C LYS A 272 -7.85 4.40 -17.96
N GLN A 273 -9.03 4.56 -17.37
CA GLN A 273 -10.12 3.57 -17.36
C GLN A 273 -9.70 2.20 -16.79
N LEU A 274 -8.80 2.19 -15.80
CA LEU A 274 -8.27 1.00 -15.12
C LEU A 274 -8.89 0.78 -13.73
N ASN A 275 -9.88 1.57 -13.31
CA ASN A 275 -10.56 1.42 -12.02
C ASN A 275 -11.57 0.26 -12.05
N LYS A 276 -11.05 -0.97 -12.12
CA LYS A 276 -11.86 -2.19 -12.25
C LYS A 276 -12.81 -2.49 -11.08
N TYR A 277 -12.52 -1.98 -9.89
CA TYR A 277 -13.37 -2.18 -8.71
C TYR A 277 -14.39 -1.05 -8.49
N GLY A 278 -14.37 0.00 -9.32
CA GLY A 278 -15.26 1.14 -9.16
C GLY A 278 -15.04 1.89 -7.83
N ILE A 279 -13.79 1.96 -7.35
CA ILE A 279 -13.46 2.65 -6.09
C ILE A 279 -13.77 4.14 -6.27
N ASP A 280 -14.71 4.65 -5.46
CA ASP A 280 -15.10 6.05 -5.43
C ASP A 280 -14.24 6.83 -4.44
N ILE A 281 -13.43 7.76 -4.96
CA ILE A 281 -12.57 8.62 -4.14
C ILE A 281 -13.25 9.92 -3.69
N ARG A 282 -14.44 10.25 -4.23
CA ARG A 282 -15.21 11.46 -3.85
C ARG A 282 -15.46 11.60 -2.35
N PRO A 283 -15.86 10.56 -1.60
CA PRO A 283 -16.02 10.69 -0.15
C PRO A 283 -14.70 10.72 0.62
N ILE A 284 -13.60 10.22 0.01
CA ILE A 284 -12.30 10.07 0.66
C ILE A 284 -11.51 11.38 0.62
N ILE A 285 -11.55 12.09 -0.51
CA ILE A 285 -10.85 13.38 -0.70
C ILE A 285 -11.18 14.41 0.39
N PRO A 286 -12.44 14.80 0.65
CA PRO A 286 -12.76 15.81 1.68
C PRO A 286 -12.38 15.36 3.09
N ARG A 287 -12.46 14.05 3.37
CA ARG A 287 -12.00 13.50 4.64
C ARG A 287 -10.49 13.65 4.80
N LEU A 288 -9.71 13.32 3.76
CA LEU A 288 -8.26 13.47 3.80
C LEU A 288 -7.85 14.94 3.91
N ILE A 289 -8.55 15.85 3.22
CA ILE A 289 -8.35 17.30 3.37
C ILE A 289 -8.51 17.71 4.84
N GLN A 290 -9.57 17.27 5.51
CA GLN A 290 -9.81 17.59 6.91
C GLN A 290 -8.73 17.00 7.84
N ASP A 291 -8.35 15.73 7.59
CA ASP A 291 -7.30 15.06 8.34
C ASP A 291 -5.94 15.80 8.20
N ILE A 292 -5.57 16.21 6.98
CA ILE A 292 -4.33 16.96 6.71
C ILE A 292 -4.39 18.36 7.33
N LYS A 293 -5.52 19.08 7.23
CA LYS A 293 -5.73 20.39 7.87
C LYS A 293 -5.51 20.34 9.38
N SER A 294 -6.02 19.29 10.02
CA SER A 294 -5.90 19.11 11.48
C SER A 294 -4.50 18.65 11.92
N SER A 295 -3.67 18.20 10.99
CA SER A 295 -2.33 17.66 11.27
C SER A 295 -1.25 18.75 11.19
N ASN A 296 -0.28 18.66 12.10
CA ASN A 296 0.96 19.43 12.08
C ASN A 296 2.18 18.55 11.76
N GLN A 297 1.94 17.34 11.25
CA GLN A 297 2.99 16.33 11.06
C GLN A 297 3.57 16.33 9.65
N LEU A 298 2.98 17.04 8.68
CA LEU A 298 3.45 17.08 7.29
C LEU A 298 4.25 18.36 7.04
N ILE A 299 5.45 18.21 6.48
CA ILE A 299 6.34 19.30 6.07
C ILE A 299 5.72 20.03 4.86
N TYR A 300 5.20 19.29 3.89
CA TYR A 300 4.62 19.85 2.66
C TYR A 300 3.10 19.93 2.68
N LYS A 301 2.53 20.19 3.87
CA LYS A 301 1.08 20.25 4.12
C LYS A 301 0.29 21.02 3.06
N GLU A 302 0.69 22.26 2.78
CA GLU A 302 -0.03 23.13 1.85
C GLU A 302 -0.04 22.56 0.42
N LYS A 303 1.11 22.04 -0.04
CA LYS A 303 1.21 21.39 -1.35
C LYS A 303 0.26 20.19 -1.50
N TYR A 304 0.08 19.41 -0.43
CA TYR A 304 -0.88 18.30 -0.45
C TYR A 304 -2.32 18.78 -0.47
N LEU A 305 -2.63 19.85 0.28
CA LEU A 305 -3.97 20.43 0.33
C LEU A 305 -4.37 21.03 -1.02
N ASP A 306 -3.50 21.83 -1.64
CA ASP A 306 -3.75 22.45 -2.94
C ASP A 306 -4.14 21.40 -3.98
N HIS A 307 -3.34 20.33 -4.10
CA HIS A 307 -3.62 19.26 -5.05
C HIS A 307 -4.91 18.47 -4.71
N LEU A 308 -5.21 18.27 -3.43
CA LEU A 308 -6.45 17.62 -3.03
C LEU A 308 -7.68 18.49 -3.31
N TYR A 309 -7.58 19.81 -3.23
CA TYR A 309 -8.66 20.71 -3.63
C TYR A 309 -8.89 20.70 -5.14
N ASP A 310 -7.81 20.70 -5.94
CA ASP A 310 -7.92 20.54 -7.40
C ASP A 310 -8.63 19.22 -7.75
N LEU A 311 -8.25 18.13 -7.08
CA LEU A 311 -8.95 16.84 -7.22
C LEU A 311 -10.39 16.91 -6.72
N GLN A 312 -10.68 17.62 -5.64
CA GLN A 312 -12.05 17.78 -5.16
C GLN A 312 -12.93 18.44 -6.22
N VAL A 313 -12.43 19.51 -6.86
CA VAL A 313 -13.13 20.20 -7.96
C VAL A 313 -13.30 19.27 -9.17
N LYS A 314 -12.26 18.51 -9.53
CA LYS A 314 -12.31 17.55 -10.65
C LYS A 314 -13.43 16.50 -10.51
N TYR A 315 -13.80 16.13 -9.29
CA TYR A 315 -14.76 15.06 -9.00
C TYR A 315 -16.11 15.55 -8.47
N GLN A 316 -16.36 16.86 -8.48
CA GLN A 316 -17.70 17.45 -8.27
C GLN A 316 -18.60 17.16 -9.47
#